data_AF-A0A933P9F1-F1
#
_entry.id   AF-A0A933P9F1-F1
#
_cell.length_a   1.000
_cell.length_b   1.000
_cell.length_c   1.000
_cell.angle_alpha   90.00
_cell.angle_beta   90.00
_cell.angle_gamma   90.00
#
_symmetry.space_group_name_H-M   'P 1'
#
loop_
_entity.id
_entity.type
_entity.pdbx_description
1 polymer ?
#
loop_
_entity_poly.entity_id
_entity_poly.type
_entity_poly.pdbx_seq_one_letter_code
_entity_poly.pdbx_strand_id
1 'polypeptide(L)'
;GLPWKYDDAGNVVVSSPPKQTQTFETDHGPAEFVLEHAITADFGLVRAWKGDRHGNLVFHESARNFNPLTAMAARVAIAEVEELVEPGELDADAVHLPGIYVQRVVPLTPEQAADKKIEKRTVRPRPTTSQEA
;
A
#
# COMPACT_ATOMS: atom_id res chain seq x y z
N GLY A 1 -11.18 22.16 8.52
CA GLY A 1 -10.79 21.24 7.43
C GLY A 1 -9.45 20.62 7.73
N LEU A 2 -9.11 19.52 7.05
CA LEU A 2 -7.77 18.92 7.15
C LEU A 2 -6.73 19.88 6.56
N PRO A 3 -5.52 20.00 7.14
CA PRO A 3 -4.46 20.82 6.57
C PRO A 3 -4.04 20.31 5.19
N TRP A 4 -4.04 21.17 4.18
CA TRP A 4 -3.57 20.85 2.83
C TRP A 4 -2.18 21.45 2.54
N LYS A 5 -1.84 22.56 3.20
CA LYS A 5 -0.55 23.22 3.04
C LYS A 5 -0.09 23.83 4.35
N TYR A 6 1.18 23.61 4.68
CA TYR A 6 1.87 24.24 5.80
C TYR A 6 2.86 25.30 5.30
N ASP A 7 3.17 26.30 6.13
CA ASP A 7 4.33 27.17 5.95
C ASP A 7 5.60 26.54 6.55
N ASP A 8 6.72 27.25 6.46
CA ASP A 8 8.02 26.86 6.99
C ASP A 8 8.09 26.84 8.53
N ALA A 9 7.18 27.55 9.20
CA ALA A 9 7.01 27.52 10.65
C ALA A 9 6.04 26.40 11.12
N GLY A 10 5.46 25.63 10.19
CA GLY A 10 4.52 24.55 10.48
C GLY A 10 3.08 24.99 10.73
N ASN A 11 2.73 26.26 10.46
CA ASN A 11 1.36 26.74 10.53
C ASN A 11 0.57 26.29 9.29
N VAL A 12 -0.73 26.07 9.46
CA VAL A 12 -1.62 25.71 8.34
C VAL A 12 -1.93 26.95 7.50
N VAL A 13 -1.45 26.96 6.26
CA VAL A 13 -1.70 28.05 5.29
C VAL A 13 -2.98 27.81 4.51
N VAL A 14 -3.28 26.55 4.17
CA VAL A 14 -4.49 26.17 3.45
C VAL A 14 -5.14 24.99 4.17
N SER A 15 -6.41 25.15 4.49
CA SER A 15 -7.25 24.08 5.03
C SER A 15 -8.21 23.58 3.97
N SER A 16 -8.58 22.30 4.07
CA SER A 16 -9.59 21.72 3.19
C SER A 16 -10.92 22.46 3.38
N PRO A 17 -11.70 22.65 2.29
CA PRO A 17 -13.08 23.08 2.42
C PRO A 17 -13.87 22.08 3.30
N PRO A 18 -14.97 22.54 3.92
CA PRO A 18 -15.88 21.65 4.63
C PRO A 18 -16.46 20.62 3.63
N LYS A 19 -16.57 19.38 4.09
CA LYS A 19 -17.22 18.31 3.34
C LYS A 19 -18.69 18.23 3.72
N GLN A 20 -19.52 17.70 2.84
CA GLN A 20 -20.92 17.45 3.14
C GLN A 20 -21.04 16.51 4.34
N THR A 21 -21.90 16.85 5.30
CA THR A 21 -22.24 15.97 6.42
C THR A 21 -23.71 15.59 6.39
N GLN A 22 -24.04 14.45 6.98
CA GLN A 22 -25.41 13.98 7.15
C GLN A 22 -25.52 13.13 8.43
N THR A 23 -26.58 13.36 9.20
CA THR A 23 -26.90 12.54 10.38
C THR A 23 -27.68 11.30 9.97
N PHE A 24 -27.29 10.14 10.51
CA PHE A 24 -27.98 8.87 10.34
C PHE A 24 -28.31 8.28 11.70
N GLU A 25 -29.46 7.60 11.79
CA GLU A 25 -29.77 6.73 12.93
C GLU A 25 -28.91 5.45 12.83
N THR A 26 -28.20 5.14 13.92
CA THR A 26 -27.37 3.93 14.05
C THR A 26 -27.86 3.08 15.23
N ASP A 27 -27.30 1.88 15.38
CA ASP A 27 -27.51 1.04 16.56
C ASP A 27 -26.99 1.68 17.87
N HIS A 28 -26.17 2.73 17.78
CA HIS A 28 -25.67 3.52 18.91
C HIS A 28 -26.38 4.86 19.09
N GLY A 29 -27.44 5.14 18.32
CA GLY A 29 -28.17 6.42 18.28
C GLY A 29 -27.81 7.31 17.08
N PRO A 30 -28.29 8.55 17.04
CA PRO A 30 -28.01 9.47 15.94
C PRO A 30 -26.54 9.88 15.92
N ALA A 31 -25.89 9.72 14.77
CA ALA A 31 -24.48 10.10 14.56
C ALA A 31 -24.32 10.88 13.24
N GLU A 32 -23.44 11.90 13.24
CA GLU A 32 -23.09 12.67 12.05
C GLU A 32 -21.94 11.98 11.29
N PHE A 33 -22.11 11.84 9.97
CA PHE A 33 -21.12 11.27 9.07
C PHE A 33 -20.73 12.28 7.99
N VAL A 34 -19.52 12.13 7.45
CA VAL A 34 -18.99 12.95 6.36
C VAL A 34 -19.00 12.17 5.04
N LEU A 35 -19.37 12.84 3.94
CA LEU A 35 -19.29 12.26 2.60
C LEU A 35 -17.84 12.30 2.09
N GLU A 36 -17.30 11.12 1.77
CA GLU A 36 -16.03 10.95 1.07
C GLU A 36 -16.27 10.41 -0.34
N HIS A 37 -15.57 10.97 -1.32
CA HIS A 37 -15.59 10.46 -2.69
C HIS A 37 -14.49 9.42 -2.90
N ALA A 38 -14.77 8.40 -3.71
CA ALA A 38 -13.77 7.42 -4.10
C ALA A 38 -12.63 8.08 -4.89
N ILE A 39 -11.40 7.67 -4.58
CA ILE A 39 -10.22 8.07 -5.35
C ILE A 39 -10.04 7.09 -6.50
N THR A 40 -9.82 7.62 -7.70
CA THR A 40 -9.45 6.85 -8.90
C THR A 40 -8.23 7.48 -9.54
N ALA A 41 -7.47 6.68 -10.31
CA ALA A 41 -6.24 7.14 -10.93
C ALA A 41 -6.14 6.68 -12.39
N ASP A 42 -5.44 7.45 -13.22
CA ASP A 42 -5.06 6.98 -14.55
C ASP A 42 -4.05 5.84 -14.50
N PHE A 43 -3.09 5.95 -13.57
CA PHE A 43 -2.02 4.98 -13.38
C PHE A 43 -1.88 4.57 -11.92
N GLY A 44 -1.70 3.28 -11.70
CA GLY A 44 -1.38 2.68 -10.40
C GLY A 44 0.01 2.08 -10.47
N LEU A 45 0.98 2.68 -9.78
CA LEU A 45 2.34 2.17 -9.70
C LEU A 45 2.48 1.38 -8.40
N VAL A 46 2.70 0.07 -8.50
CA VAL A 46 2.68 -0.83 -7.35
C VAL A 46 3.90 -1.74 -7.36
N ARG A 47 4.34 -2.17 -6.18
CA ARG A 47 5.44 -3.12 -5.99
C ARG A 47 4.94 -4.38 -5.32
N ALA A 48 5.25 -5.53 -5.90
CA ALA A 48 4.95 -6.84 -5.34
C ALA A 48 6.23 -7.65 -5.12
N TRP A 49 6.15 -8.64 -4.24
CA TRP A 49 7.26 -9.57 -4.01
C TRP A 49 7.36 -10.55 -5.18
N LYS A 50 6.28 -11.25 -5.50
CA LYS A 50 6.20 -12.12 -6.68
C LYS A 50 5.07 -11.69 -7.60
N GLY A 51 5.25 -11.91 -8.88
CA GLY A 51 4.13 -11.89 -9.81
C GLY A 51 4.37 -12.80 -11.01
N ASP A 52 3.28 -13.24 -11.64
CA ASP A 52 3.35 -14.02 -12.88
C ASP A 52 3.11 -13.15 -14.12
N ARG A 53 3.31 -13.73 -15.32
CA ARG A 53 3.06 -13.04 -16.59
C ARG A 53 1.60 -12.68 -16.85
N HIS A 54 0.65 -13.27 -16.12
CA HIS A 54 -0.76 -12.90 -16.18
C HIS A 54 -1.14 -11.76 -15.22
N GLY A 55 -0.19 -11.29 -14.41
CA GLY A 55 -0.38 -10.19 -13.47
C GLY A 55 -0.85 -10.61 -12.09
N ASN A 56 -0.93 -11.91 -11.78
CA ASN A 56 -1.25 -12.32 -10.41
C ASN A 56 -0.12 -11.93 -9.48
N LEU A 57 -0.42 -11.26 -8.36
CA LEU A 57 0.60 -10.73 -7.44
C LEU A 57 0.51 -11.34 -6.04
N VAL A 58 1.69 -11.57 -5.47
CA VAL A 58 1.91 -11.92 -4.06
C VAL A 58 2.77 -10.82 -3.42
N PHE A 59 2.41 -10.42 -2.20
CA PHE A 59 3.05 -9.34 -1.46
C PHE A 59 3.63 -9.90 -0.17
N HIS A 60 4.74 -9.33 0.29
CA HIS A 60 5.43 -9.80 1.49
C HIS A 60 5.12 -8.90 2.69
N GLU A 61 4.50 -9.48 3.72
CA GLU A 61 4.23 -8.81 5.00
C GLU A 61 3.54 -7.43 4.84
N SER A 62 4.02 -6.40 5.55
CA SER A 62 3.49 -5.04 5.54
C SER A 62 3.78 -4.28 4.25
N ALA A 63 4.63 -4.80 3.35
CA ALA A 63 4.84 -4.23 2.02
C ALA A 63 3.57 -4.34 1.14
N ARG A 64 2.57 -5.15 1.54
CA ARG A 64 1.27 -5.21 0.86
C ARG A 64 0.53 -3.87 0.88
N ASN A 65 0.49 -3.21 2.02
CA ASN A 65 -0.18 -1.93 2.30
C ASN A 65 -1.23 -1.47 1.24
N PHE A 66 -0.96 -0.39 0.51
CA PHE A 66 -1.86 0.23 -0.47
C PHE A 66 -1.69 -0.32 -1.88
N ASN A 67 -0.77 -1.25 -2.12
CA ASN A 67 -0.49 -1.76 -3.46
C ASN A 67 -1.76 -2.38 -4.12
N PRO A 68 -2.49 -3.33 -3.48
CA PRO A 68 -3.73 -3.85 -4.07
C PRO A 68 -4.77 -2.77 -4.34
N LEU A 69 -4.99 -1.87 -3.38
CA LEU A 69 -5.99 -0.80 -3.50
C LEU A 69 -5.66 0.16 -4.65
N THR A 70 -4.38 0.51 -4.80
CA THR A 70 -3.88 1.41 -5.86
C THR A 70 -4.02 0.76 -7.23
N ALA A 71 -3.72 -0.53 -7.36
CA ALA A 71 -3.90 -1.25 -8.61
C ALA A 71 -5.38 -1.32 -9.02
N MET A 72 -6.28 -1.64 -8.07
CA MET A 72 -7.73 -1.72 -8.33
C MET A 72 -8.37 -0.37 -8.66
N ALA A 73 -7.86 0.72 -8.07
CA ALA A 73 -8.38 2.08 -8.30
C ALA A 73 -7.87 2.72 -9.60
N ALA A 74 -6.88 2.10 -10.26
CA ALA A 74 -6.24 2.65 -11.44
C ALA A 74 -6.84 2.09 -12.74
N ARG A 75 -6.93 2.95 -13.76
CA ARG A 75 -7.24 2.52 -15.13
C ARG A 75 -6.14 1.65 -15.72
N VAL A 76 -4.88 1.94 -15.37
CA VAL A 76 -3.70 1.21 -15.80
C VAL A 76 -2.75 0.98 -14.61
N ALA A 77 -2.77 -0.21 -14.05
CA ALA A 77 -1.82 -0.66 -13.06
C ALA A 77 -0.56 -1.27 -13.71
N ILE A 78 0.59 -0.82 -13.21
CA ILE A 78 1.91 -1.32 -13.58
C ILE A 78 2.55 -1.83 -12.28
N ALA A 79 2.77 -3.14 -12.24
CA ALA A 79 3.38 -3.82 -11.11
C ALA A 79 4.86 -4.07 -11.38
N GLU A 80 5.74 -3.48 -10.56
CA GLU A 80 7.11 -3.98 -10.46
C GLU A 80 7.14 -5.21 -9.54
N VAL A 81 7.87 -6.25 -9.94
CA VAL A 81 7.93 -7.53 -9.20
C VAL A 81 9.39 -7.91 -8.94
N GLU A 82 9.68 -8.33 -7.71
CA GLU A 82 11.04 -8.76 -7.34
C GLU A 82 11.35 -10.15 -7.92
N GLU A 83 10.36 -11.04 -7.92
CA GLU A 83 10.43 -12.36 -8.55
C GLU A 83 9.33 -12.48 -9.61
N LEU A 84 9.73 -12.49 -10.88
CA LEU A 84 8.84 -12.83 -11.98
C LEU A 84 8.85 -14.36 -12.16
N VAL A 85 7.68 -14.96 -12.08
CA VAL A 85 7.47 -16.41 -12.26
C VAL A 85 6.58 -16.68 -13.47
N GLU A 86 6.53 -17.92 -13.92
CA GLU A 86 5.63 -18.31 -15.00
C GLU A 86 4.22 -18.63 -14.47
N PRO A 87 3.16 -18.43 -15.29
CA PRO A 87 1.80 -18.78 -14.89
C PRO A 87 1.67 -20.23 -14.43
N GLY A 88 1.01 -20.44 -13.28
CA GLY A 88 0.86 -21.75 -12.64
C GLY A 88 1.93 -22.07 -11.59
N GLU A 89 3.01 -21.27 -11.48
CA GLU A 89 3.99 -21.40 -10.40
C GLU A 89 3.53 -20.72 -9.10
N LEU A 90 2.61 -19.76 -9.18
CA LEU A 90 1.90 -19.22 -8.02
C LEU A 90 0.72 -20.13 -7.69
N ASP A 91 0.66 -20.59 -6.44
CA ASP A 91 -0.54 -21.23 -5.90
C ASP A 91 -1.72 -20.25 -5.95
N ALA A 92 -2.84 -20.68 -6.52
CA ALA A 92 -4.03 -19.87 -6.69
C ALA A 92 -4.56 -19.34 -5.35
N ASP A 93 -4.49 -20.13 -4.28
CA ASP A 93 -4.93 -19.72 -2.94
C ASP A 93 -3.95 -18.75 -2.26
N ALA A 94 -2.73 -18.61 -2.80
CA ALA A 94 -1.72 -17.66 -2.31
C ALA A 94 -1.76 -16.30 -3.05
N VAL A 95 -2.53 -16.17 -4.13
CA VAL A 95 -2.66 -14.92 -4.89
C VAL A 95 -3.41 -13.88 -4.08
N HIS A 96 -2.76 -12.73 -3.81
CA HIS A 96 -3.40 -11.64 -3.06
C HIS A 96 -4.14 -10.66 -3.98
N LEU A 97 -3.59 -10.39 -5.17
CA LEU A 97 -4.24 -9.55 -6.17
C LEU A 97 -4.32 -10.34 -7.47
N PRO A 98 -5.53 -10.69 -7.93
CA PRO A 98 -5.72 -11.35 -9.21
C PRO A 98 -5.25 -10.47 -10.38
N GLY A 99 -4.70 -11.10 -11.40
CA GLY A 99 -4.09 -10.41 -12.56
C GLY A 99 -5.03 -9.54 -13.38
N ILE A 100 -6.34 -9.68 -13.22
CA ILE A 100 -7.33 -8.80 -13.85
C ILE A 100 -7.12 -7.31 -13.50
N TYR A 101 -6.53 -7.03 -12.33
CA TYR A 101 -6.25 -5.67 -11.88
C TYR A 101 -4.89 -5.14 -12.35
N VAL A 102 -4.11 -5.90 -13.13
CA VAL A 102 -2.73 -5.57 -13.49
C VAL A 102 -2.55 -5.62 -15.00
N GLN A 103 -2.22 -4.48 -15.61
CA GLN A 103 -2.08 -4.40 -17.08
C GLN A 103 -0.64 -4.58 -17.54
N ARG A 104 0.35 -4.31 -16.68
CA ARG A 104 1.77 -4.49 -17.01
C ARG A 104 2.52 -5.04 -15.81
N VAL A 105 3.38 -6.01 -16.05
CA VAL A 105 4.31 -6.57 -15.07
C VAL A 105 5.73 -6.26 -15.52
N VAL A 106 6.53 -5.69 -14.62
CA VAL A 106 7.91 -5.28 -14.88
C VAL A 106 8.82 -6.01 -13.88
N PRO A 107 9.66 -6.96 -14.32
CA PRO A 107 10.63 -7.59 -13.42
C PRO A 107 11.70 -6.57 -13.00
N LEU A 108 11.99 -6.54 -11.71
CA LEU A 108 13.11 -5.78 -11.16
C LEU A 108 14.42 -6.54 -11.36
N THR A 109 15.51 -5.80 -11.55
CA THR A 109 16.86 -6.34 -11.40
C THR A 109 17.12 -6.71 -9.93
N PRO A 110 18.06 -7.64 -9.64
CA PRO A 110 18.42 -7.97 -8.26
C PRO A 110 18.82 -6.75 -7.42
N GLU A 111 19.52 -5.79 -8.02
CA GLU A 111 19.93 -4.54 -7.38
C GLU A 111 18.72 -3.68 -7.00
N GLN A 112 17.73 -3.54 -7.90
CA GLN A 112 16.49 -2.81 -7.62
C GLN A 112 15.59 -3.52 -6.60
N ALA A 113 15.56 -4.86 -6.63
CA ALA A 113 14.84 -5.67 -5.65
C ALA A 113 15.43 -5.50 -4.24
N ALA A 114 16.75 -5.35 -4.13
CA ALA A 114 17.47 -5.16 -2.88
C ALA A 114 17.40 -3.73 -2.31
N ASP A 115 17.07 -2.70 -3.11
CA ASP A 115 16.95 -1.31 -2.64
C ASP A 115 15.67 -1.09 -1.80
N LYS A 116 15.67 -1.60 -0.57
CA LYS A 116 14.61 -1.44 0.43
C LYS A 116 15.14 -0.66 1.63
N LYS A 117 14.91 0.65 1.62
CA LYS A 117 15.39 1.55 2.69
C LYS A 117 14.57 1.38 3.96
N ILE A 118 15.25 1.30 5.10
CA ILE A 118 14.63 1.29 6.44
C ILE A 118 14.78 2.69 7.03
N GLU A 119 13.67 3.41 7.18
CA GLU A 119 13.67 4.77 7.73
C GLU A 119 14.21 4.81 9.16
N LYS A 120 13.73 3.91 10.03
CA LYS A 120 14.15 3.83 11.44
C LYS A 120 14.41 2.39 11.86
N ARG A 121 15.69 1.98 11.84
CA ARG A 121 16.11 0.65 12.28
C ARG A 121 16.07 0.55 13.80
N THR A 122 15.02 -0.07 14.33
CA THR A 122 14.87 -0.35 15.76
C THR A 122 15.11 -1.83 16.01
N VAL A 123 16.05 -2.17 16.90
CA VAL A 123 16.40 -3.56 17.23
C VAL A 123 16.31 -3.79 18.74
N ARG A 124 15.98 -5.00 19.16
CA ARG A 124 16.06 -5.39 20.58
C ARG A 124 17.54 -5.41 21.02
N PRO A 125 17.88 -5.00 22.26
CA PRO A 125 19.21 -5.23 22.82
C PRO A 125 19.59 -6.71 22.80
N ARG A 126 20.86 -7.02 22.51
CA ARG A 126 21.38 -8.39 22.61
C ARG A 126 21.35 -8.84 24.08
N PRO A 127 20.85 -10.04 24.42
CA PRO A 127 20.95 -10.54 25.79
C PRO A 127 22.41 -10.67 26.19
N THR A 128 22.80 -10.07 27.32
CA THR A 128 24.11 -10.31 27.92
C THR A 128 24.08 -11.71 28.52
N THR A 129 24.94 -12.61 28.05
CA THR A 129 25.12 -13.91 28.70
C THR A 129 25.74 -13.68 30.06
N SER A 130 24.98 -13.88 31.14
CA SER A 130 25.51 -13.93 32.50
C SER A 130 26.49 -15.12 32.56
N GLN A 131 27.78 -14.84 32.72
CA GLN A 131 28.73 -15.87 33.15
C GLN A 131 28.41 -16.15 34.63
N GLU A 132 27.72 -17.27 34.89
CA GLU A 132 27.71 -17.88 36.22
C GLU A 132 29.10 -18.46 36.47
N ALA A 133 29.72 -17.99 37.56
CA ALA A 133 30.96 -18.50 38.13
C ALA A 133 30.68 -19.59 39.16
#